data_AF-A0A7I8C568-F1
#
_entry.id   AF-A0A7I8C568-F1
#
_cell.length_a   1.000
_cell.length_b   1.000
_cell.length_c   1.000
_cell.angle_alpha   90.00
_cell.angle_beta   90.00
_cell.angle_gamma   90.00
#
_symmetry.space_group_name_H-M   'P 1'
#
loop_
_entity.id
_entity.type
_entity.pdbx_description
1 polymer ?
#
loop_
_entity_poly.entity_id
_entity_poly.type
_entity_poly.pdbx_seq_one_letter_code
_entity_poly.pdbx_strand_id
1 'polypeptide(L)'
;MIRIECQAQLMVRDSNGQTSSLTDAVPLLSLVDQTGSIAQAAALKGLSYRHAWGLLRAIETQLGGALIEKERGRGSALSELGRAVLRAQRLCGERLDGNMQALASEVAADLNRWLAPPAEDVRIHASHGYAVAALVTALVADAVPSTSNTATAPKRSRRLRAASAIWRASICRAASFARCARISIVSGSIRSDMCSCI
;
A
#
# COMPACT_ATOMS: atom_id res chain seq x y z
N MET A 1 1.52 3.80 -14.51
CA MET A 1 0.82 3.35 -13.29
C MET A 1 1.10 4.34 -12.19
N ILE A 2 0.08 4.70 -11.41
CA ILE A 2 0.20 5.62 -10.27
C ILE A 2 0.45 4.83 -8.97
N ARG A 3 1.13 5.46 -8.01
CA ARG A 3 1.33 4.96 -6.64
C ARG A 3 0.48 5.80 -5.68
N ILE A 4 -0.26 5.13 -4.82
CA ILE A 4 -1.07 5.77 -3.77
C ILE A 4 -0.42 5.44 -2.43
N GLU A 5 -0.37 6.43 -1.55
CA GLU A 5 0.12 6.30 -0.18
C GLU A 5 -0.93 6.83 0.78
N CYS A 6 -1.16 6.11 1.87
CA CYS A 6 -2.04 6.53 2.96
C CYS A 6 -1.21 6.64 4.23
N GLN A 7 -1.34 7.76 4.93
CA GLN A 7 -0.58 8.06 6.14
C GLN A 7 -1.53 8.45 7.27
N ALA A 8 -1.32 7.90 8.46
CA ALA A 8 -2.06 8.28 9.65
C ALA A 8 -1.38 9.49 10.32
N GLN A 9 -2.14 10.58 10.46
CA GLN A 9 -1.66 11.80 11.12
C GLN A 9 -2.49 12.09 12.38
N LEU A 10 -1.79 12.39 13.47
CA LEU A 10 -2.38 12.85 14.72
C LEU A 10 -2.36 14.37 14.73
N MET A 11 -3.55 14.98 14.78
CA MET A 11 -3.73 16.42 14.81
C MET A 11 -4.36 16.83 16.14
N VAL A 12 -3.83 17.90 16.74
CA VAL A 12 -4.45 18.57 17.89
C VAL A 12 -5.12 19.85 17.43
N ARG A 13 -6.34 20.10 17.91
CA ARG A 13 -7.10 21.31 17.65
C ARG A 13 -7.48 21.97 18.97
N ASP A 14 -7.26 23.27 19.06
CA ASP A 14 -7.73 24.09 20.19
C ASP A 14 -9.11 24.71 19.89
N SER A 15 -9.78 25.16 20.95
CA SER A 15 -11.02 25.96 20.98
C SER A 15 -11.01 27.15 19.99
N ASN A 16 -9.86 27.75 19.74
CA ASN A 16 -9.70 28.85 18.77
C ASN A 16 -9.65 28.38 17.30
N GLY A 17 -9.79 27.08 17.03
CA GLY A 17 -9.74 26.49 15.68
C GLY A 17 -8.33 26.27 15.13
N GLN A 18 -7.28 26.71 15.83
CA GLN A 18 -5.91 26.43 15.45
C GLN A 18 -5.63 24.92 15.51
N THR A 19 -5.00 24.40 14.47
CA THR A 19 -4.70 22.97 14.32
C THR A 19 -3.20 22.77 14.14
N SER A 20 -2.59 21.84 14.90
CA SER A 20 -1.18 21.47 14.77
C SER A 20 -1.01 19.96 14.64
N SER A 21 0.02 19.54 13.91
CA SER A 21 0.37 18.12 13.74
C SER A 21 1.25 17.64 14.90
N LEU A 22 0.73 16.67 15.67
CA LEU A 22 1.52 15.94 16.66
C LEU A 22 2.52 15.01 15.97
N THR A 23 2.13 14.42 14.84
CA THR A 23 2.99 13.53 14.06
C THR A 23 4.27 14.23 13.60
N ASP A 24 4.21 15.52 13.26
CA ASP A 24 5.39 16.30 12.84
C ASP A 24 6.34 16.62 14.00
N ALA A 25 5.81 16.65 15.23
CA ALA A 25 6.54 16.91 16.46
C ALA A 25 7.26 15.68 17.00
N VAL A 26 6.71 14.48 16.76
CA VAL A 26 7.22 13.21 17.30
C VAL A 26 8.70 12.96 16.99
N PRO A 27 9.21 13.17 15.76
CA PRO A 27 10.64 12.99 15.49
C PRO A 27 11.52 13.92 16.33
N LEU A 28 11.07 15.17 16.54
CA LEU A 28 11.79 16.13 17.38
C LEU A 28 11.78 15.68 18.84
N LEU A 29 10.62 15.27 19.37
CA LEU A 29 10.48 14.79 20.75
C LEU A 29 11.32 13.53 21.00
N SER A 30 11.37 12.60 20.05
CA SER A 30 12.20 11.40 20.15
C SER A 30 13.69 11.73 20.17
N LEU A 31 14.13 12.70 19.37
CA LEU A 31 15.51 13.17 19.39
C LEU A 31 15.85 13.91 20.68
N VAL A 32 14.92 14.67 21.25
CA VAL A 32 15.11 15.29 22.58
C VAL A 32 15.28 14.22 23.65
N ASP A 33 14.47 13.16 23.63
CA ASP A 33 14.58 12.03 24.56
C ASP A 33 15.97 11.37 24.52
N GLN A 34 16.54 11.25 23.31
CA GLN A 34 17.85 10.62 23.09
C GLN A 34 19.04 11.54 23.42
N THR A 35 18.93 12.84 23.10
CA THR A 35 20.06 13.78 23.18
C THR A 35 20.06 14.64 24.44
N GLY A 36 18.92 14.76 25.12
CA GLY A 36 18.74 15.67 26.26
C GLY A 36 18.82 17.15 25.89
N SER A 37 18.76 17.51 24.60
CA SER A 37 18.89 18.89 24.14
C SER A 37 18.04 19.19 22.91
N ILE A 38 17.19 20.22 23.02
CA ILE A 38 16.36 20.70 21.91
C ILE A 38 17.23 21.26 20.79
N ALA A 39 18.34 21.93 21.12
CA ALA A 39 19.22 22.49 20.11
C ALA A 39 19.87 21.39 19.26
N GLN A 40 20.32 20.31 19.89
CA GLN A 40 20.87 19.15 19.17
C GLN A 40 19.79 18.42 18.37
N ALA A 41 18.61 18.19 18.97
CA ALA A 41 17.49 17.58 18.28
C ALA A 41 17.03 18.38 17.05
N ALA A 42 16.98 19.72 17.15
CA ALA A 42 16.65 20.60 16.05
C ALA A 42 17.70 20.51 14.93
N ALA A 43 19.00 20.54 15.28
CA ALA A 43 20.08 20.39 14.32
C ALA A 43 20.03 19.05 13.57
N LEU A 44 19.78 17.94 14.28
CA LEU A 44 19.64 16.61 13.69
C LEU A 44 18.43 16.51 12.76
N LYS A 45 17.33 17.21 13.06
CA LYS A 45 16.14 17.27 12.19
C LYS A 45 16.26 18.31 11.06
N GLY A 46 17.37 19.05 10.99
CA GLY A 46 17.55 20.14 10.01
C GLY A 46 16.64 21.36 10.24
N LEU A 47 16.16 21.58 11.47
CA LEU A 47 15.33 22.72 11.84
C LEU A 47 16.15 23.82 12.52
N SER A 48 15.75 25.07 12.30
CA SER A 48 16.23 26.15 13.16
C SER A 48 15.70 25.97 14.59
N TYR A 49 16.53 26.31 15.58
CA TYR A 49 16.14 26.23 16.99
C TYR A 49 14.83 26.98 17.28
N ARG A 50 14.63 28.16 16.68
CA ARG A 50 13.39 28.95 16.80
C ARG A 50 12.17 28.21 16.25
N HIS A 51 12.30 27.53 15.12
CA HIS A 51 11.20 26.76 14.53
C HIS A 51 10.84 25.55 15.39
N ALA A 52 11.85 24.79 15.86
CA ALA A 52 11.65 23.66 16.75
C ALA A 52 10.94 24.10 18.05
N TRP A 53 11.40 25.19 18.66
CA TRP A 53 10.77 25.73 19.87
C TRP A 53 9.36 26.27 19.61
N GLY A 54 9.14 26.97 18.50
CA GLY A 54 7.82 27.48 18.12
C GLY A 54 6.79 26.37 17.92
N LEU A 55 7.20 25.28 17.24
CA LEU A 55 6.36 24.09 17.05
C LEU A 55 5.96 23.46 18.38
N LEU A 56 6.92 23.27 19.28
CA LEU A 56 6.66 22.71 20.61
C LEU A 56 5.74 23.60 21.42
N ARG A 57 5.98 24.92 21.44
CA ARG A 57 5.12 25.88 22.17
C ARG A 57 3.69 25.91 21.64
N ALA A 58 3.52 25.89 20.32
CA ALA A 58 2.18 25.86 19.72
C ALA A 58 1.39 24.62 20.18
N ILE A 59 2.02 23.45 20.15
CA ILE A 59 1.39 22.21 20.58
C ILE A 59 1.13 22.21 22.10
N GLU A 60 2.08 22.68 22.90
CA GLU A 60 1.90 22.79 24.36
C GLU A 60 0.73 23.70 24.73
N THR A 61 0.57 24.84 24.04
CA THR A 61 -0.57 25.73 24.24
C THR A 61 -1.90 25.02 23.93
N GLN A 62 -1.95 24.21 22.88
CA GLN A 62 -3.17 23.48 22.49
C GLN A 62 -3.46 22.29 23.39
N LEU A 63 -2.43 21.58 23.88
CA LEU A 63 -2.59 20.45 24.79
C LEU A 63 -2.82 20.90 26.24
N GLY A 64 -2.49 22.15 26.58
CA GLY A 64 -2.61 22.68 27.93
C GLY A 64 -1.54 22.18 28.91
N GLY A 65 -0.43 21.64 28.41
CA GLY A 65 0.64 21.09 29.24
C GLY A 65 1.99 21.12 28.55
N ALA A 66 3.06 21.13 29.34
CA ALA A 66 4.43 21.14 28.82
C ALA A 66 4.80 19.78 28.20
N LEU A 67 5.46 19.77 27.04
CA LEU A 67 6.00 18.56 26.40
C LEU A 67 7.44 18.28 26.85
N ILE A 68 8.14 19.34 27.25
CA ILE A 68 9.54 19.31 27.66
C ILE A 68 9.69 20.03 29.00
N GLU A 69 10.43 19.40 29.90
CA GLU A 69 10.83 19.94 31.19
C GLU A 69 12.33 20.29 31.17
N LYS A 70 12.71 21.29 31.97
CA LYS A 70 14.12 21.63 32.16
C LYS A 70 14.67 20.80 33.32
N GLU A 71 15.67 19.96 33.03
CA GLU A 71 16.35 19.18 34.04
C GLU A 71 17.57 19.97 34.56
N ARG A 72 17.62 20.22 35.87
CA ARG A 72 18.73 20.95 36.50
C ARG A 72 20.06 20.24 36.22
N GLY A 73 20.92 20.89 35.45
CA GLY A 73 22.28 20.41 35.14
C GLY A 73 22.40 19.45 33.93
N ARG A 74 21.29 19.03 33.30
CA ARG A 74 21.30 18.07 32.16
C ARG A 74 20.65 18.55 30.87
N GLY A 75 19.96 19.70 30.88
CA GLY A 75 19.37 20.28 29.68
C GLY A 75 17.85 20.12 29.62
N SER A 76 17.35 19.53 28.55
CA SER A 76 15.92 19.38 28.24
C SER A 76 15.52 17.92 28.25
N ALA A 77 14.54 17.56 29.07
CA ALA A 77 14.01 16.21 29.19
C ALA A 77 12.53 16.16 28.81
N LEU A 78 12.02 15.02 28.36
CA LEU A 78 10.60 14.88 28.06
C LEU A 78 9.75 14.85 29.34
N SER A 79 8.69 15.66 29.34
CA SER A 79 7.65 15.57 30.36
C SER A 79 6.88 14.26 30.25
N GLU A 80 6.02 13.99 31.24
CA GLU A 80 5.09 12.86 31.16
C GLU A 80 4.16 12.96 29.95
N LEU A 81 3.68 14.18 29.64
CA LEU A 81 2.86 14.46 28.47
C LEU A 81 3.62 14.22 27.16
N GLY A 82 4.88 14.67 27.07
CA GLY A 82 5.74 14.42 25.91
C GLY A 82 5.94 12.93 25.65
N ARG A 83 6.18 12.15 26.70
CA ARG A 83 6.25 10.68 26.63
C ARG A 83 4.91 10.05 26.23
N ALA A 84 3.79 10.58 26.71
CA ALA A 84 2.47 10.11 26.32
C ALA A 84 2.18 10.34 24.83
N VAL A 85 2.58 11.48 24.26
CA VAL A 85 2.47 11.76 22.82
C VAL A 85 3.28 10.77 21.99
N LEU A 86 4.52 10.48 22.40
CA LEU A 86 5.35 9.47 21.72
C LEU A 86 4.69 8.08 21.74
N ARG A 87 4.13 7.67 22.89
CA ARG A 87 3.38 6.41 23.00
C ARG A 87 2.14 6.39 22.10
N ALA A 88 1.39 7.50 22.05
CA ALA A 88 0.20 7.61 21.21
C ALA A 88 0.52 7.49 19.72
N GLN A 89 1.58 8.16 19.24
CA GLN A 89 2.01 8.03 17.84
C GLN A 89 2.46 6.60 17.52
N ARG A 90 3.21 5.96 18.42
CA ARG A 90 3.65 4.58 18.24
C ARG A 90 2.45 3.62 18.14
N LEU A 91 1.49 3.75 19.07
CA LEU A 91 0.26 2.95 19.06
C LEU A 91 -0.55 3.15 17.76
N CYS A 92 -0.59 4.38 17.26
CA CYS A 92 -1.24 4.72 15.99
C CYS A 92 -0.62 3.94 14.82
N GLY A 93 0.72 3.99 14.68
CA GLY A 93 1.43 3.26 13.63
C GLY A 93 1.25 1.74 13.75
N GLU A 94 1.46 1.19 14.95
CA GLU A 94 1.30 -0.25 15.21
C GLU A 94 -0.09 -0.79 14.83
N ARG A 95 -1.15 0.03 15.00
CA ARG A 95 -2.53 -0.39 14.72
C ARG A 95 -3.00 -0.09 13.30
N LEU A 96 -2.50 0.99 12.68
CA LEU A 96 -3.09 1.53 11.45
C LEU A 96 -2.22 1.31 10.22
N ASP A 97 -0.90 1.14 10.35
CA ASP A 97 0.00 1.09 9.20
C ASP A 97 -0.39 -0.01 8.20
N GLY A 98 -0.62 -1.24 8.68
CA GLY A 98 -1.03 -2.36 7.82
C GLY A 98 -2.37 -2.11 7.11
N ASN A 99 -3.35 -1.56 7.83
CA ASN A 99 -4.68 -1.27 7.29
C ASN A 99 -4.62 -0.15 6.24
N MET A 100 -3.82 0.90 6.48
CA MET A 100 -3.61 2.01 5.54
C MET A 100 -2.88 1.55 4.29
N GLN A 101 -1.88 0.67 4.42
CA GLN A 101 -1.15 0.13 3.28
C GLN A 101 -2.04 -0.77 2.39
N ALA A 102 -2.92 -1.56 3.00
CA ALA A 102 -3.89 -2.37 2.28
C ALA A 102 -4.87 -1.49 1.49
N LEU A 103 -5.44 -0.47 2.14
CA LEU A 103 -6.35 0.49 1.51
C LEU A 103 -5.68 1.26 0.37
N ALA A 104 -4.44 1.74 0.58
CA ALA A 104 -3.66 2.42 -0.45
C ALA A 104 -3.45 1.52 -1.68
N SER A 105 -3.19 0.23 -1.47
CA SER A 105 -3.01 -0.75 -2.54
C SER A 105 -4.33 -1.02 -3.30
N GLU A 106 -5.46 -1.09 -2.58
CA GLU A 106 -6.79 -1.24 -3.16
C GLU A 106 -7.17 -0.03 -4.04
N VAL A 107 -6.98 1.17 -3.52
CA VAL A 107 -7.23 2.43 -4.25
C VAL A 107 -6.31 2.56 -5.44
N ALA A 108 -5.03 2.23 -5.29
CA ALA A 108 -4.08 2.21 -6.41
C ALA A 108 -4.53 1.22 -7.50
N ALA A 109 -4.98 0.02 -7.13
CA ALA A 109 -5.44 -0.98 -8.08
C ALA A 109 -6.70 -0.51 -8.83
N ASP A 110 -7.65 0.12 -8.13
CA ASP A 110 -8.87 0.65 -8.76
C ASP A 110 -8.57 1.80 -9.71
N LEU A 111 -7.82 2.81 -9.27
CA LEU A 111 -7.47 3.96 -10.10
C LEU A 111 -6.62 3.55 -11.31
N ASN A 112 -5.69 2.60 -11.14
CA ASN A 112 -4.91 2.10 -12.27
C ASN A 112 -5.78 1.35 -13.30
N ARG A 113 -6.88 0.70 -12.91
CA ARG A 113 -7.82 0.11 -13.87
C ARG A 113 -8.52 1.17 -14.72
N TRP A 114 -8.92 2.28 -14.11
CA TRP A 114 -9.56 3.39 -14.83
C TRP A 114 -8.59 4.13 -15.75
N LEU A 115 -7.33 4.24 -15.35
CA LEU A 115 -6.28 4.92 -16.11
C LEU A 115 -5.62 4.01 -17.16
N ALA A 116 -5.83 2.70 -17.08
CA ALA A 116 -5.28 1.78 -18.07
C ALA A 116 -5.95 2.03 -19.43
N PRO A 117 -5.16 2.17 -20.52
CA PRO A 117 -5.74 2.14 -21.85
C PRO A 117 -6.47 0.80 -22.05
N PRO A 118 -7.52 0.75 -22.87
CA PRO A 118 -8.23 -0.50 -23.17
C PRO A 118 -7.23 -1.51 -23.73
N ALA A 119 -6.83 -2.47 -22.90
CA ALA A 119 -5.95 -3.55 -23.29
C ALA A 119 -6.76 -4.62 -24.04
N GLU A 120 -6.16 -5.22 -25.06
CA GLU A 120 -6.68 -6.44 -25.70
C GLU A 120 -6.47 -7.63 -24.75
N ASP A 121 -7.23 -7.67 -23.65
CA ASP A 121 -7.08 -8.71 -22.63
C ASP A 121 -7.64 -10.05 -23.13
N VAL A 122 -6.79 -11.08 -23.10
CA VAL A 122 -7.18 -12.47 -23.37
C VAL A 122 -7.56 -13.15 -22.06
N ARG A 123 -8.83 -13.51 -21.89
CA ARG A 123 -9.31 -14.28 -20.73
C ARG A 123 -9.13 -15.78 -20.97
N ILE A 124 -8.38 -16.43 -20.08
CA ILE A 124 -8.13 -17.88 -20.10
C ILE A 124 -8.83 -18.51 -18.91
N HIS A 125 -9.61 -19.56 -19.16
CA HIS A 125 -10.22 -20.38 -18.09
C HIS A 125 -9.42 -21.68 -17.95
N ALA A 126 -9.06 -22.00 -16.73
CA ALA A 126 -8.40 -23.25 -16.37
C ALA A 126 -9.23 -23.97 -15.32
N SER A 127 -9.51 -25.26 -15.55
CA SER A 127 -10.29 -26.09 -14.64
C SER A 127 -9.54 -26.46 -13.35
N HIS A 128 -8.20 -26.34 -13.36
CA HIS A 128 -7.34 -26.73 -12.24
C HIS A 128 -6.23 -25.70 -12.05
N GLY A 129 -5.90 -25.39 -10.80
CA GLY A 129 -4.85 -24.41 -10.44
C GLY A 129 -3.48 -24.74 -11.03
N TYR A 130 -3.18 -26.02 -11.26
CA TYR A 130 -1.93 -26.45 -11.89
C TYR A 130 -1.77 -25.92 -13.33
N ALA A 131 -2.85 -25.83 -14.10
CA ALA A 131 -2.81 -25.28 -15.45
C ALA A 131 -2.59 -23.75 -15.44
N VAL A 132 -3.08 -23.05 -14.41
CA VAL A 132 -2.77 -21.63 -14.20
C VAL A 132 -1.29 -21.46 -13.85
N ALA A 133 -0.78 -22.26 -12.91
CA ALA A 133 0.62 -22.21 -12.51
C ALA A 133 1.58 -22.48 -13.69
N ALA A 134 1.30 -23.52 -14.49
CA ALA A 134 2.10 -23.83 -15.68
C ALA A 134 2.06 -22.71 -16.73
N LEU A 135 0.89 -22.10 -16.95
CA LEU A 135 0.75 -20.97 -17.86
C LEU A 135 1.54 -19.75 -17.38
N VAL A 136 1.45 -19.41 -16.09
CA VAL A 136 2.21 -18.29 -15.51
C VAL A 136 3.71 -18.54 -15.66
N THR A 137 4.19 -19.75 -15.36
CA THR A 137 5.61 -20.12 -15.55
C THR A 137 6.06 -19.94 -17.00
N ALA A 138 5.24 -20.35 -17.97
CA ALA A 138 5.54 -20.17 -19.39
C ALA A 138 5.57 -18.69 -19.81
N LEU A 139 4.60 -17.89 -19.35
CA LEU A 139 4.54 -16.46 -19.67
C LEU A 139 5.70 -15.66 -19.05
N VAL A 140 6.13 -16.03 -17.84
CA VAL A 140 7.31 -15.45 -17.17
C VAL A 140 8.60 -15.79 -17.91
N ALA A 141 8.72 -17.02 -18.44
CA ALA A 141 9.87 -17.41 -19.26
C ALA A 141 9.95 -16.60 -20.58
N ASP A 142 8.80 -16.20 -21.14
CA ASP A 142 8.70 -15.37 -22.35
C ASP A 142 8.65 -13.85 -22.07
N ALA A 143 8.90 -13.42 -20.82
CA ALA A 143 8.89 -12.01 -20.39
C ALA A 143 7.57 -11.25 -20.67
N VAL A 144 6.43 -11.94 -20.66
CA VAL A 144 5.10 -11.31 -20.80
C VAL A 144 4.58 -10.91 -19.41
N PRO A 145 4.24 -9.63 -19.17
CA PRO A 145 3.68 -9.21 -17.89
C PRO A 145 2.26 -9.77 -17.70
N SER A 146 2.08 -10.67 -16.73
CA SER A 146 0.77 -11.23 -16.39
C SER A 146 0.29 -10.72 -15.03
N THR A 147 -0.81 -9.95 -14.98
CA THR A 147 -1.50 -9.61 -13.74
C THR A 147 -2.62 -10.62 -13.48
N SER A 148 -2.39 -11.60 -12.61
CA SER A 148 -3.40 -12.60 -12.24
C SER A 148 -4.37 -12.03 -11.19
N ASN A 149 -5.50 -11.46 -11.63
CA ASN A 149 -6.61 -11.14 -10.73
C ASN A 149 -7.65 -12.26 -10.76
N THR A 150 -7.85 -12.94 -9.63
CA THR A 150 -8.89 -13.98 -9.41
C THR A 150 -10.29 -13.38 -9.21
N ALA A 151 -10.59 -12.24 -9.83
CA ALA A 151 -11.89 -11.60 -9.73
C ALA A 151 -12.86 -12.17 -10.78
N THR A 152 -13.94 -12.78 -10.32
CA THR A 152 -15.08 -13.21 -11.14
C THR A 152 -15.64 -12.01 -11.92
N ALA A 153 -15.42 -11.98 -13.23
CA ALA A 153 -15.68 -10.79 -14.04
C ALA A 153 -17.18 -10.56 -14.36
N PRO A 154 -17.65 -9.30 -14.42
CA PRO A 154 -18.98 -8.97 -14.92
C PRO A 154 -19.06 -9.13 -16.46
N LYS A 155 -20.22 -9.58 -16.94
CA LYS A 155 -20.51 -9.85 -18.35
C LYS A 155 -20.77 -8.55 -19.14
N ARG A 156 -19.84 -8.13 -19.99
CA ARG A 156 -20.17 -7.27 -21.14
C ARG A 156 -19.30 -7.68 -22.33
N SER A 157 -19.93 -8.25 -23.36
CA SER A 157 -19.26 -8.85 -24.51
C SER A 157 -19.40 -7.96 -25.74
N ARG A 158 -18.27 -7.68 -26.41
CA ARG A 158 -18.26 -7.26 -27.81
C ARG A 158 -17.15 -8.03 -28.53
N ARG A 159 -17.49 -8.66 -29.64
CA ARG A 159 -16.68 -9.64 -30.40
C ARG A 159 -15.57 -8.96 -31.20
N LEU A 160 -14.39 -9.55 -31.22
CA LEU A 160 -13.47 -9.49 -32.37
C LEU A 160 -12.80 -10.88 -32.55
N ARG A 161 -12.83 -11.40 -33.78
CA ARG A 161 -12.18 -12.64 -34.23
C ARG A 161 -10.91 -12.23 -34.95
N ALA A 162 -9.72 -12.67 -34.50
CA ALA A 162 -8.53 -12.95 -35.34
C ALA A 162 -7.26 -13.09 -34.48
N ALA A 163 -7.03 -14.25 -33.84
CA ALA A 163 -5.69 -14.61 -33.32
C ALA A 163 -5.56 -16.11 -32.94
N SER A 164 -6.33 -17.01 -33.56
CA SER A 164 -6.42 -18.41 -33.10
C SER A 164 -5.38 -19.36 -33.69
N ALA A 165 -4.62 -18.95 -34.71
CA ALA A 165 -3.77 -19.88 -35.47
C ALA A 165 -2.36 -20.06 -34.90
N ILE A 166 -1.74 -18.99 -34.39
CA ILE A 166 -0.31 -19.03 -33.98
C ILE A 166 -0.13 -19.71 -32.61
N TRP A 167 -1.16 -19.71 -31.75
CA TRP A 167 -1.03 -20.18 -30.36
C TRP A 167 -1.22 -21.70 -30.15
N ARG A 168 -1.74 -22.43 -31.15
CA ARG A 168 -1.96 -23.89 -31.02
C ARG A 168 -0.66 -24.71 -31.04
N ALA A 169 0.39 -24.21 -31.68
CA ALA A 169 1.60 -25.00 -31.91
C ALA A 169 2.56 -25.05 -30.70
N SER A 170 2.59 -24.00 -29.87
CA SER A 170 3.52 -23.93 -28.74
C SER A 170 3.04 -24.70 -27.50
N ILE A 171 1.73 -24.77 -27.26
CA ILE A 171 1.17 -25.53 -26.12
C ILE A 171 1.38 -27.04 -26.23
N CYS A 172 1.33 -27.60 -27.44
CA CYS A 172 1.54 -29.04 -27.62
C CYS A 172 2.97 -29.49 -27.28
N ARG A 173 3.98 -28.60 -27.34
CA ARG A 173 5.37 -28.99 -27.09
C ARG A 173 5.72 -29.08 -25.60
N ALA A 174 4.95 -28.42 -24.73
CA ALA A 174 5.08 -28.54 -23.26
C ALA A 174 4.20 -29.65 -22.67
N ALA A 175 3.25 -30.20 -23.44
CA ALA A 175 2.24 -31.13 -22.97
C ALA A 175 2.62 -32.62 -23.10
N SER A 176 3.90 -32.96 -23.07
CA SER A 176 4.32 -34.38 -23.09
C SER A 176 3.98 -35.13 -21.77
N PHE A 177 3.47 -34.44 -20.74
CA PHE A 177 3.23 -35.04 -19.42
C PHE A 177 1.80 -34.87 -18.85
N ALA A 178 0.86 -34.22 -19.55
CA ALA A 178 -0.46 -33.91 -18.96
C ALA A 178 -1.62 -34.32 -19.87
N ARG A 179 -2.11 -35.55 -19.70
CA ARG A 179 -3.22 -36.13 -20.48
C ARG A 179 -4.61 -35.55 -20.14
N CYS A 180 -4.73 -34.56 -19.24
CA CYS A 180 -6.04 -34.04 -18.78
C CYS A 180 -6.21 -32.50 -18.75
N ALA A 181 -5.21 -31.70 -19.12
CA ALA A 181 -5.34 -30.24 -19.00
C ALA A 181 -6.04 -29.63 -20.23
N ARG A 182 -7.37 -29.46 -20.16
CA ARG A 182 -8.13 -28.68 -21.16
C ARG A 182 -8.01 -27.19 -20.84
N ILE A 183 -7.12 -26.49 -21.55
CA ILE A 183 -7.05 -25.02 -21.52
C ILE A 183 -7.95 -24.51 -22.65
N SER A 184 -9.01 -23.79 -22.28
CA SER A 184 -9.90 -23.15 -23.25
C SER A 184 -9.63 -21.65 -23.28
N ILE A 185 -9.13 -21.16 -24.41
CA ILE A 185 -9.03 -19.72 -24.68
C ILE A 185 -10.41 -19.27 -25.16
N VAL A 186 -11.14 -18.56 -24.32
CA VAL A 186 -12.46 -18.03 -24.69
C VAL A 186 -12.24 -16.66 -25.32
N SER A 187 -11.94 -16.66 -26.62
CA SER A 187 -12.10 -15.45 -27.44
C SER A 187 -13.59 -15.24 -27.67
N GLY A 188 -14.23 -14.46 -26.80
CA GLY A 188 -15.59 -13.93 -26.99
C GLY A 188 -16.76 -14.94 -27.01
N SER A 189 -17.32 -15.20 -25.82
CA SER A 189 -18.71 -15.65 -25.54
C SER A 189 -19.10 -17.15 -25.68
N ILE A 190 -19.36 -17.75 -24.49
CA ILE A 190 -20.35 -18.76 -24.06
C ILE A 190 -20.67 -19.96 -24.99
N ARG A 191 -20.26 -21.17 -24.54
CA ARG A 191 -21.18 -22.29 -24.29
C ARG A 191 -20.64 -23.18 -23.16
N SER A 192 -21.54 -23.50 -22.24
CA SER A 192 -21.40 -24.55 -21.25
C SER A 192 -21.27 -25.88 -21.96
N ASP A 193 -20.30 -26.70 -21.55
CA ASP A 193 -20.46 -28.15 -21.59
C ASP A 193 -19.94 -28.67 -20.25
N MET A 194 -20.90 -29.03 -19.39
CA MET A 194 -20.67 -30.00 -18.33
C MET A 194 -20.12 -31.25 -18.99
N CYS A 195 -18.91 -31.65 -18.63
CA CYS A 195 -18.48 -33.03 -18.82
C CYS A 195 -18.28 -33.61 -17.43
N SER A 196 -19.24 -34.44 -17.03
CA SER A 196 -19.22 -35.29 -15.86
C SER A 196 -17.89 -36.02 -15.68
N CYS A 197 -17.54 -36.17 -14.41
CA CYS A 197 -16.49 -37.04 -13.89
C CYS A 197 -16.60 -38.47 -14.44
N ILE A 198 -15.44 -39.06 -14.73
CA ILE A 198 -15.09 -40.41 -14.28
C ILE A 198 -13.74 -40.28 -13.57
#